data_AF-A0A6J6IUJ6-F1
#
_entry.id   AF-A0A6J6IUJ6-F1
#
_cell.length_a   1.000
_cell.length_b   1.000
_cell.length_c   1.000
_cell.angle_alpha   90.00
_cell.angle_beta   90.00
_cell.angle_gamma   90.00
#
_symmetry.space_group_name_H-M   'P 1'
#
loop_
_entity.id
_entity.type
_entity.pdbx_description
1 polymer ?
#
loop_
_entity_poly.entity_id
_entity_poly.type
_entity_poly.pdbx_seq_one_letter_code
_entity_poly.pdbx_strand_id
1 'polypeptide(L)'
;MKSPRKVAPSQNKAALRGFRLNSSSVALLLLIVFGVLTLAPRVQTWFSQRQAIFEAQNQLEQAKKDVAAMQIERKRWEDPAYIRAQARDRLYYVMPGEVSYLVMDAEGIDTSDISGTVGAKLSAEKNNAQISDKIYQTKNNWIDAVVETVVRAGLEQPAEPVSVEPSPKATD
;
A
#
# COMPACT_ATOMS: atom_id res chain seq x y z
N MET A 1 -51.16 -5.25 59.70
CA MET A 1 -50.15 -6.22 60.18
C MET A 1 -49.13 -6.42 59.06
N LYS A 2 -47.86 -6.06 59.29
CA LYS A 2 -46.80 -6.04 58.27
C LYS A 2 -46.03 -7.36 58.35
N SER A 3 -46.18 -8.22 57.36
CA SER A 3 -45.50 -9.52 57.33
C SER A 3 -43.99 -9.36 57.09
N PRO A 4 -43.13 -10.14 57.77
CA PRO A 4 -41.68 -10.05 57.59
C PRO A 4 -41.26 -10.68 56.26
N ARG A 5 -40.51 -9.94 55.46
CA ARG A 5 -39.90 -10.42 54.21
C ARG A 5 -38.74 -11.35 54.57
N LYS A 6 -38.86 -12.64 54.23
CA LYS A 6 -37.74 -13.59 54.32
C LYS A 6 -36.69 -13.20 53.27
N VAL A 7 -35.51 -12.81 53.72
CA VAL A 7 -34.33 -12.62 52.87
C VAL A 7 -33.72 -14.00 52.58
N ALA A 8 -33.60 -14.34 51.29
CA ALA A 8 -32.96 -15.57 50.86
C ALA A 8 -31.44 -15.51 51.13
N PRO A 9 -30.80 -16.60 51.58
CA PRO A 9 -29.35 -16.62 51.78
C PRO A 9 -28.63 -16.56 50.43
N SER A 10 -27.58 -15.73 50.36
CA SER A 10 -26.72 -15.58 49.19
C SER A 10 -26.09 -16.92 48.77
N GLN A 11 -26.50 -17.44 47.61
CA GLN A 11 -25.99 -18.69 47.03
C GLN A 11 -24.52 -18.60 46.56
N ASN A 12 -23.92 -17.41 46.60
CA ASN A 12 -22.56 -17.14 46.11
C ASN A 12 -21.45 -17.86 46.91
N LYS A 13 -21.75 -18.41 48.10
CA LYS A 13 -20.78 -19.14 48.92
C LYS A 13 -20.72 -20.65 48.65
N ALA A 14 -21.64 -21.20 47.85
CA ALA A 14 -21.67 -22.63 47.54
C ALA A 14 -20.70 -23.01 46.41
N ALA A 15 -20.47 -22.11 45.44
CA ALA A 15 -19.55 -22.35 44.32
C ALA A 15 -18.08 -22.54 44.77
N LEU A 16 -17.72 -22.02 45.95
CA LEU A 16 -16.34 -22.06 46.47
C LEU A 16 -16.07 -23.22 47.46
N ARG A 17 -17.08 -23.99 47.86
CA ARG A 17 -16.92 -25.11 48.82
C ARG A 17 -16.70 -26.48 48.19
N GLY A 18 -16.76 -26.57 46.86
CA GLY A 18 -16.64 -27.83 46.11
C GLY A 18 -15.26 -28.12 45.53
N PHE A 19 -14.27 -27.23 45.69
CA PHE A 19 -12.93 -27.44 45.13
C PHE A 19 -12.11 -28.37 46.03
N ARG A 20 -12.45 -29.66 46.01
CA ARG A 20 -11.53 -30.69 46.49
C ARG A 20 -10.35 -30.66 45.53
N LEU A 21 -9.17 -30.26 46.00
CA LEU A 21 -7.92 -30.31 45.25
C LEU A 21 -7.56 -31.77 44.98
N ASN A 22 -8.24 -32.38 44.02
CA ASN A 22 -7.89 -33.67 43.47
C ASN A 22 -6.96 -33.45 42.26
N SER A 23 -6.12 -34.44 41.96
CA SER A 23 -5.19 -34.38 40.82
C SER A 23 -5.93 -34.13 39.49
N SER A 24 -7.16 -34.62 39.35
CA SER A 24 -8.03 -34.41 38.19
C SER A 24 -8.41 -32.94 37.98
N SER A 25 -8.74 -32.18 39.03
CA SER A 25 -9.06 -30.75 38.91
C SER A 25 -7.82 -29.92 38.59
N VAL A 26 -6.65 -30.29 39.11
CA VAL A 26 -5.36 -29.66 38.74
C VAL A 26 -5.05 -29.92 37.27
N ALA A 27 -5.21 -31.17 36.80
CA ALA A 27 -5.02 -31.55 35.41
C ALA A 27 -6.00 -30.82 34.46
N LEU A 28 -7.28 -30.71 34.84
CA LEU A 28 -8.27 -29.96 34.06
C LEU A 28 -7.89 -28.48 33.93
N LEU A 29 -7.45 -27.85 35.03
CA LEU A 29 -7.04 -26.45 35.03
C LEU A 29 -5.82 -26.24 34.13
N LEU A 30 -4.81 -27.11 34.23
CA LEU A 30 -3.64 -27.08 33.35
C LEU A 30 -4.01 -27.24 31.88
N LEU A 31 -4.95 -28.13 31.55
CA LEU A 31 -5.42 -28.33 30.18
C LEU A 31 -6.11 -27.08 29.62
N ILE A 32 -6.95 -26.43 30.42
CA ILE A 32 -7.60 -25.16 30.03
C ILE A 32 -6.55 -24.07 29.80
N VAL A 33 -5.61 -23.90 30.74
CA VAL A 33 -4.54 -22.90 30.61
C VAL A 33 -3.69 -23.16 29.37
N PHE A 34 -3.30 -24.41 29.13
CA PHE A 34 -2.54 -24.80 27.95
C PHE A 34 -3.31 -24.52 26.65
N GLY A 35 -4.61 -24.83 26.62
CA GLY A 35 -5.49 -24.54 25.49
C GLY A 35 -5.58 -23.03 25.20
N VAL A 36 -5.76 -22.21 26.23
CA VAL A 36 -5.80 -20.75 26.09
C VAL A 36 -4.46 -20.18 25.62
N LEU A 37 -3.34 -20.61 26.21
CA LEU A 37 -2.00 -20.16 25.81
C LEU A 37 -1.66 -20.54 24.36
N THR A 38 -2.09 -21.72 23.90
CA THR A 38 -1.94 -22.15 22.51
C THR A 38 -2.81 -21.34 21.55
N LEU A 39 -4.03 -20.99 21.95
CA LEU A 39 -5.01 -20.35 21.06
C LEU A 39 -4.87 -18.82 21.00
N ALA A 40 -4.46 -18.19 22.11
CA ALA A 40 -4.28 -16.74 22.24
C ALA A 40 -3.51 -16.09 21.06
N PRO A 41 -2.32 -16.59 20.65
CA PRO A 41 -1.60 -15.98 19.54
C PRO A 41 -2.35 -16.09 18.20
N ARG A 42 -3.15 -17.15 17.99
CA ARG A 42 -3.89 -17.32 16.72
C ARG A 42 -5.03 -16.32 16.59
N VAL A 43 -5.75 -16.04 17.68
CA VAL A 43 -6.85 -15.07 17.67
C VAL A 43 -6.34 -13.67 17.31
N GLN A 44 -5.18 -13.28 17.85
CA GLN A 44 -4.49 -12.03 17.51
C GLN A 44 -4.19 -11.94 16.00
N THR A 45 -3.62 -13.00 15.41
CA THR A 45 -3.25 -13.03 13.99
C THR A 45 -4.45 -13.05 13.05
N TRP A 46 -5.58 -13.64 13.45
CA TRP A 46 -6.79 -13.69 12.64
C TRP A 46 -7.39 -12.29 12.44
N PHE A 47 -7.39 -11.47 13.49
CA PHE A 47 -7.81 -10.07 13.39
C PHE A 47 -6.88 -9.24 12.49
N SER A 48 -5.56 -9.40 12.61
CA SER A 48 -4.60 -8.68 11.76
C SER A 48 -4.71 -9.08 10.29
N GLN A 49 -4.91 -10.37 10.00
CA GLN A 49 -5.15 -10.86 8.63
C GLN A 49 -6.43 -10.26 8.03
N ARG A 50 -7.50 -10.14 8.83
CA ARG A 50 -8.76 -9.56 8.34
C ARG A 50 -8.60 -8.09 7.98
N GLN A 51 -7.84 -7.34 8.77
CA GLN A 51 -7.54 -5.95 8.48
C GLN A 51 -6.66 -5.79 7.24
N ALA A 52 -5.62 -6.62 7.10
CA ALA A 52 -4.77 -6.63 5.91
C ALA A 52 -5.57 -6.91 4.62
N ILE A 53 -6.57 -7.81 4.67
CA ILE A 53 -7.46 -8.08 3.53
C ILE A 53 -8.33 -6.87 3.18
N PHE A 54 -8.82 -6.14 4.18
CA PHE A 54 -9.63 -4.93 3.92
C PHE A 54 -8.76 -3.82 3.30
N GLU A 55 -7.57 -3.59 3.84
CA GLU A 55 -6.63 -2.60 3.33
C GLU A 55 -6.17 -2.93 1.90
N ALA A 56 -5.82 -4.18 1.62
CA ALA A 56 -5.42 -4.63 0.29
C ALA A 56 -6.54 -4.46 -0.75
N GLN A 57 -7.80 -4.76 -0.38
CA GLN A 57 -8.94 -4.54 -1.28
C GLN A 57 -9.17 -3.06 -1.57
N ASN A 58 -9.08 -2.20 -0.56
CA ASN A 58 -9.21 -0.75 -0.74
C ASN A 58 -8.10 -0.18 -1.64
N GLN A 59 -6.85 -0.62 -1.44
CA GLN A 59 -5.73 -0.25 -2.32
C GLN A 59 -5.94 -0.69 -3.76
N LEU A 60 -6.48 -1.91 -3.96
CA LEU A 60 -6.78 -2.43 -5.30
C LEU A 60 -7.90 -1.62 -5.98
N GLU A 61 -8.92 -1.20 -5.24
CA GLU A 61 -9.98 -0.34 -5.79
C GLU A 61 -9.44 1.06 -6.16
N GLN A 62 -8.60 1.65 -5.32
CA GLN A 62 -7.95 2.93 -5.58
C GLN A 62 -7.03 2.84 -6.82
N ALA A 63 -6.15 1.84 -6.87
CA ALA A 63 -5.26 1.63 -8.01
C ALA A 63 -6.04 1.43 -9.33
N LYS A 64 -7.18 0.72 -9.29
CA LYS A 64 -8.05 0.57 -10.46
C LYS A 64 -8.66 1.91 -10.91
N LYS A 65 -9.10 2.75 -9.97
CA LYS A 65 -9.62 4.09 -10.26
C LYS A 65 -8.54 4.99 -10.87
N ASP A 66 -7.33 4.95 -10.34
CA ASP A 66 -6.20 5.74 -10.84
C ASP A 66 -5.83 5.32 -12.27
N VAL A 67 -5.75 4.01 -12.53
CA VAL A 67 -5.51 3.50 -13.89
C VAL A 67 -6.61 3.93 -14.86
N ALA A 68 -7.88 3.89 -14.45
CA ALA A 68 -8.98 4.35 -15.29
C ALA A 68 -8.88 5.85 -15.59
N ALA A 69 -8.55 6.67 -14.59
CA ALA A 69 -8.32 8.11 -14.76
C ALA A 69 -7.15 8.39 -15.71
N MET A 70 -6.02 7.73 -15.52
CA MET A 70 -4.84 7.86 -16.39
C MET A 70 -5.13 7.42 -17.83
N GLN A 71 -5.96 6.40 -18.04
CA GLN A 71 -6.39 5.99 -19.38
C GLN A 71 -7.26 7.05 -20.06
N ILE A 72 -8.16 7.70 -19.31
CA ILE A 72 -8.99 8.79 -19.83
C ILE A 72 -8.10 9.99 -20.19
N GLU A 73 -7.18 10.36 -19.31
CA GLU A 73 -6.21 11.43 -19.58
C GLU A 73 -5.39 11.09 -20.81
N ARG A 74 -4.82 9.89 -20.90
CA ARG A 74 -4.04 9.46 -22.07
C ARG A 74 -4.83 9.63 -23.36
N LYS A 75 -6.08 9.14 -23.43
CA LYS A 75 -6.94 9.32 -24.60
C LYS A 75 -7.17 10.79 -24.94
N ARG A 76 -7.25 11.67 -23.94
CA ARG A 76 -7.38 13.11 -24.15
C ARG A 76 -6.09 13.71 -24.72
N TRP A 77 -4.92 13.29 -24.24
CA TRP A 77 -3.63 13.70 -24.78
C TRP A 77 -3.34 13.13 -26.18
N GLU A 78 -3.99 12.04 -26.59
CA GLU A 78 -3.89 11.49 -27.95
C GLU A 78 -4.60 12.38 -29.01
N ASP A 79 -5.50 13.28 -28.59
CA ASP A 79 -6.18 14.21 -29.51
C ASP A 79 -5.26 15.41 -29.85
N PRO A 80 -4.83 15.56 -31.13
CA PRO A 80 -4.00 16.68 -31.54
C PRO A 80 -4.68 18.05 -31.39
N ALA A 81 -6.02 18.12 -31.38
CA ALA A 81 -6.74 19.36 -31.10
C ALA A 81 -6.57 19.79 -29.63
N TYR A 82 -6.61 18.82 -28.71
CA TYR A 82 -6.38 19.05 -27.29
C TYR A 82 -4.95 19.52 -27.01
N ILE A 83 -3.95 18.87 -27.62
CA ILE A 83 -2.55 19.31 -27.52
C ILE A 83 -2.38 20.74 -28.05
N ARG A 84 -2.96 21.07 -29.21
CA ARG A 84 -2.87 22.42 -29.79
C ARG A 84 -3.51 23.48 -28.89
N ALA A 85 -4.68 23.20 -28.33
CA ALA A 85 -5.34 24.11 -27.38
C ALA A 85 -4.49 24.32 -26.11
N GLN A 86 -3.97 23.24 -25.53
CA GLN A 86 -3.15 23.30 -24.32
C GLN A 86 -1.80 24.02 -24.56
N ALA A 87 -1.19 23.80 -25.72
CA ALA A 87 0.04 24.49 -26.12
C ALA A 87 -0.22 25.97 -26.42
N ARG A 88 -1.36 26.33 -27.00
CA ARG A 88 -1.73 27.75 -27.19
C ARG A 88 -1.94 28.46 -25.86
N ASP A 89 -2.63 27.84 -24.92
CA ASP A 89 -2.93 28.41 -23.60
C ASP A 89 -1.68 28.56 -22.72
N ARG A 90 -0.78 27.56 -22.73
CA ARG A 90 0.44 27.57 -21.88
C ARG A 90 1.69 28.16 -22.55
N LEU A 91 1.85 27.96 -23.85
CA LEU A 91 3.09 28.28 -24.57
C LEU A 91 2.90 29.39 -25.62
N TYR A 92 1.70 29.98 -25.70
CA TYR A 92 1.34 30.97 -26.73
C TYR A 92 1.66 30.49 -28.16
N TYR A 93 1.52 29.18 -28.40
CA TYR A 93 1.84 28.57 -29.69
C TYR A 93 0.83 28.99 -30.78
N VAL A 94 1.33 29.44 -31.93
CA VAL A 94 0.55 29.82 -33.12
C VAL A 94 0.84 28.87 -34.27
N MET A 95 -0.17 28.56 -35.10
CA MET A 95 0.07 27.82 -36.33
C MET A 95 0.78 28.69 -37.37
N PRO A 96 1.64 28.11 -38.24
CA PRO A 96 2.21 28.85 -39.36
C PRO A 96 1.09 29.42 -40.24
N GLY A 97 1.01 30.75 -40.33
CA GLY A 97 -0.06 31.49 -41.03
C GLY A 97 -1.03 32.26 -40.13
N GLU A 98 -1.00 32.07 -38.80
CA GLU A 98 -1.77 32.85 -37.82
C GLU A 98 -0.92 34.00 -37.24
N VAL A 99 -1.51 35.19 -37.04
CA VAL A 99 -0.84 36.38 -36.48
C VAL A 99 -1.23 36.53 -35.01
N SER A 100 -0.26 36.42 -34.09
CA SER A 100 -0.47 36.63 -32.66
C SER A 100 -0.51 38.13 -32.34
N TYR A 101 -1.67 38.65 -31.95
CA TYR A 101 -1.78 40.02 -31.42
C TYR A 101 -1.52 39.99 -29.92
N LEU A 102 -0.33 40.43 -29.50
CA LEU A 102 -0.06 40.74 -28.11
C LEU A 102 -0.51 42.18 -27.86
N VAL A 103 -1.55 42.36 -27.05
CA VAL A 103 -1.96 43.70 -26.60
C VAL A 103 -0.93 44.16 -25.57
N MET A 104 0.03 44.96 -26.02
CA MET A 104 0.96 45.67 -25.16
C MET A 104 0.39 47.07 -24.93
N ASP A 105 0.24 47.46 -23.67
CA ASP A 105 -0.23 48.79 -23.29
C ASP A 105 0.78 49.85 -23.80
N ALA A 106 0.27 50.96 -24.32
CA ALA A 106 1.01 51.88 -25.21
C ALA A 106 1.86 52.92 -24.46
N GLU A 107 1.94 52.84 -23.13
CA GLU A 107 2.69 53.80 -22.31
C GLU A 107 4.17 53.38 -22.21
N GLY A 108 4.96 53.74 -23.22
CA GLY A 108 6.43 53.78 -23.12
C GLY A 108 7.16 52.47 -23.43
N ILE A 109 7.60 52.33 -24.68
CA ILE A 109 8.54 51.27 -25.07
C ILE A 109 9.94 51.68 -24.61
N ASP A 110 10.38 51.16 -23.47
CA ASP A 110 11.78 51.27 -23.04
C ASP A 110 12.61 50.19 -23.74
N THR A 111 13.26 50.55 -24.85
CA THR A 111 14.09 49.62 -25.64
C THR A 111 15.32 49.07 -24.89
N SER A 112 15.59 49.57 -23.67
CA SER A 112 16.63 49.09 -22.79
C SER A 112 16.15 48.07 -21.74
N ASP A 113 14.83 47.86 -21.63
CA ASP A 113 14.24 46.99 -20.61
C ASP A 113 14.19 45.51 -21.07
N ILE A 114 15.10 44.71 -20.51
CA ILE A 114 15.15 43.25 -20.72
C ILE A 114 14.23 42.53 -19.70
N SER A 115 13.70 43.26 -18.72
CA SER A 115 12.92 42.78 -17.58
C SER A 115 11.47 42.48 -17.97
N GLY A 116 11.28 41.43 -18.74
CA GLY A 116 9.93 41.07 -19.22
C GLY A 116 9.93 40.10 -20.38
N THR A 117 11.08 39.98 -21.06
CA THR A 117 11.26 39.00 -22.12
C THR A 117 11.06 37.58 -21.59
N VAL A 118 10.35 36.75 -22.37
CA VAL A 118 10.13 35.34 -22.05
C VAL A 118 11.43 34.59 -21.78
N GLY A 119 12.53 34.97 -22.44
CA GLY A 119 13.86 34.41 -22.21
C GLY A 119 14.38 34.66 -20.79
N ALA A 120 14.29 35.90 -20.29
CA ALA A 120 14.75 36.27 -18.95
C ALA A 120 13.88 35.63 -17.84
N LYS A 121 12.55 35.57 -18.03
CA LYS A 121 11.63 34.87 -17.11
C LYS A 121 11.91 33.36 -17.07
N LEU A 122 12.10 32.71 -18.22
CA LEU A 122 12.46 31.29 -18.27
C LEU A 122 13.82 30.99 -17.61
N SER A 123 14.82 31.89 -17.72
CA SER A 123 16.12 31.70 -17.06
C SER A 123 16.06 31.89 -15.54
N ALA A 124 15.20 32.78 -15.04
CA ALA A 124 14.99 32.98 -13.61
C ALA A 124 14.17 31.84 -12.98
N GLU A 125 13.21 31.28 -13.74
CA GLU A 125 12.32 30.22 -13.27
C GLU A 125 12.91 28.81 -13.39
N LYS A 126 13.90 28.61 -14.29
CA LYS A 126 14.72 27.39 -14.35
C LYS A 126 15.66 27.32 -13.13
N ASN A 127 15.09 27.00 -11.98
CA ASN A 127 15.77 26.69 -10.72
C ASN A 127 16.49 25.33 -10.79
N ASN A 128 17.40 25.19 -11.76
CA ASN A 128 18.23 24.00 -11.96
C ASN A 128 19.42 23.93 -10.99
N ALA A 129 19.56 24.93 -10.11
CA ALA A 129 20.59 24.98 -9.07
C ALA A 129 20.36 23.95 -7.95
N GLN A 130 19.20 23.28 -7.93
CA GLN A 130 18.85 22.25 -6.96
C GLN A 130 18.62 20.88 -7.61
N ILE A 131 19.28 20.59 -8.74
CA ILE A 131 19.42 19.19 -9.15
C ILE A 131 20.20 18.49 -8.03
N SER A 132 19.48 17.72 -7.22
CA SER A 132 20.01 17.05 -6.04
C SER A 132 21.15 16.10 -6.45
N ASP A 133 22.37 16.42 -6.03
CA ASP A 133 23.56 15.53 -6.08
C ASP A 133 23.36 14.22 -5.29
N LYS A 134 22.23 14.09 -4.59
CA LYS A 134 21.85 12.86 -3.88
C LYS A 134 20.94 12.05 -4.78
N ILE A 135 21.55 11.22 -5.61
CA ILE A 135 20.89 10.05 -6.18
C ILE A 135 20.36 9.23 -5.00
N TYR A 136 19.05 9.03 -4.94
CA TYR A 136 18.41 8.22 -3.91
C TYR A 136 19.00 6.81 -3.96
N GLN A 137 19.84 6.48 -2.98
CA GLN A 137 20.25 5.09 -2.77
C GLN A 137 19.03 4.34 -2.23
N THR A 138 18.33 3.64 -3.12
CA THR A 138 17.32 2.66 -2.73
C THR A 138 18.01 1.62 -1.85
N LYS A 139 17.57 1.53 -0.59
CA LYS A 139 18.11 0.61 0.44
C LYS A 139 18.06 -0.87 0.06
N ASN A 140 17.44 -1.19 -1.07
CA ASN A 140 17.32 -2.52 -1.63
C ASN A 140 17.99 -2.49 -3.01
N ASN A 141 19.23 -2.96 -3.06
CA ASN A 141 19.96 -3.11 -4.31
C ASN A 141 19.36 -4.25 -5.14
N TRP A 142 18.25 -3.96 -5.82
CA TRP A 142 17.51 -4.91 -6.65
C TRP A 142 18.38 -5.48 -7.78
N ILE A 143 19.41 -4.74 -8.22
CA ILE A 143 20.35 -5.20 -9.25
C ILE A 143 21.11 -6.42 -8.74
N ASP A 144 21.53 -6.39 -7.47
CA ASP A 144 22.24 -7.50 -6.84
C ASP A 144 21.34 -8.74 -6.72
N ALA A 145 20.06 -8.54 -6.36
CA ALA A 145 19.08 -9.63 -6.30
C ALA A 145 18.85 -10.28 -7.67
N VAL A 146 18.77 -9.50 -8.75
CA VAL A 146 18.60 -10.02 -10.12
C VAL A 146 19.83 -10.84 -10.55
N VAL A 147 21.04 -10.34 -10.26
CA VAL A 147 22.28 -11.05 -10.59
C VAL A 147 22.42 -12.34 -9.77
N GLU A 148 22.12 -12.30 -8.47
CA GLU A 148 22.13 -13.50 -7.61
C GLU A 148 21.15 -14.55 -8.13
N THR A 149 19.96 -14.16 -8.58
CA THR A 149 18.96 -15.10 -9.08
C THR A 149 19.45 -15.85 -10.33
N VAL A 150 20.14 -15.16 -11.24
CA VAL A 150 20.71 -15.78 -12.46
C VAL A 150 21.86 -16.71 -12.12
N VAL A 151 22.76 -16.29 -11.24
CA VAL A 151 23.89 -17.12 -10.80
C VAL A 151 23.41 -18.35 -10.05
N ARG A 152 22.44 -18.19 -9.14
CA ARG A 152 21.84 -19.28 -8.38
C ARG A 152 21.12 -20.27 -9.30
N ALA A 153 20.33 -19.78 -10.26
CA ALA A 153 19.64 -20.65 -11.22
C ALA A 153 20.60 -21.43 -12.14
N GLY A 154 21.80 -20.91 -12.39
CA GLY A 154 22.84 -21.62 -13.16
C GLY A 154 23.64 -22.64 -12.36
N LEU A 155 23.74 -22.47 -11.03
CA LEU A 155 24.55 -23.30 -10.15
C LEU A 155 23.74 -24.32 -9.35
N GLU A 156 22.49 -24.02 -9.01
CA GLU A 156 21.60 -24.90 -8.25
C GLU A 156 20.75 -25.74 -9.21
N GLN A 157 21.03 -27.04 -9.28
CA GLN A 157 20.14 -28.00 -9.91
C GLN A 157 18.92 -28.17 -9.01
N PRO A 158 17.68 -28.00 -9.50
CA PRO A 158 16.49 -28.18 -8.67
C PRO A 158 16.50 -29.62 -8.10
N ALA A 159 16.49 -29.74 -6.77
CA ALA A 159 16.34 -31.04 -6.12
C ALA A 159 15.05 -31.67 -6.63
N GLU A 160 15.15 -32.86 -7.23
CA GLU A 160 13.99 -33.55 -7.79
C GLU A 160 12.90 -33.73 -6.71
N PRO A 161 11.62 -33.58 -7.05
CA PRO A 161 10.55 -33.89 -6.12
C PRO A 161 10.68 -35.36 -5.73
N VAL A 162 10.84 -35.62 -4.43
CA VAL A 162 10.85 -36.98 -3.88
C VAL A 162 9.55 -37.66 -4.32
N SER A 163 9.68 -38.56 -5.29
CA SER A 163 8.59 -39.38 -5.81
C SER A 163 8.16 -40.32 -4.70
N VAL A 164 6.98 -40.08 -4.10
CA VAL A 164 6.38 -41.01 -3.16
C VAL A 164 5.97 -42.25 -3.94
N GLU A 165 6.77 -43.29 -3.83
CA GLU A 165 6.57 -44.62 -4.43
C GLU A 165 5.25 -45.24 -3.90
N PRO A 166 4.36 -45.76 -4.76
CA PRO A 166 3.16 -46.43 -4.29
C PRO A 166 3.50 -47.80 -3.70
N SER A 167 3.14 -47.97 -2.42
CA SER A 167 3.22 -49.22 -1.65
C SER A 167 2.86 -50.46 -2.49
N PRO A 168 3.64 -51.56 -2.43
CA PRO A 168 3.28 -52.80 -3.11
C PRO A 168 2.00 -53.37 -2.51
N LYS A 169 1.04 -53.73 -3.37
CA LYS A 169 -0.14 -54.52 -2.98
C LYS A 169 0.33 -55.85 -2.40
N ALA A 170 -0.09 -56.14 -1.17
CA ALA A 170 0.01 -57.48 -0.61
C ALA A 170 -0.87 -58.44 -1.44
N THR A 171 -0.24 -59.45 -2.00
CA THR A 171 -0.89 -60.66 -2.50
C THR A 171 -1.12 -61.58 -1.30
N ASP A 172 -2.38 -61.81 -0.96
CA ASP A 172 -2.90 -63.08 -0.42
C ASP A 172 -4.40 -63.16 -0.74
#